data_AF-A0A7Y5D6H3-F1
#
_entry.id   AF-A0A7Y5D6H3-F1
#
_cell.length_a   1.000
_cell.length_b   1.000
_cell.length_c   1.000
_cell.angle_alpha   90.00
_cell.angle_beta   90.00
_cell.angle_gamma   90.00
#
_symmetry.space_group_name_H-M   'P 1'
#
loop_
_entity.id
_entity.type
_entity.pdbx_description
1 polymer ?
#
loop_
_entity_poly.entity_id
_entity_poly.type
_entity_poly.pdbx_seq_one_letter_code
_entity_poly.pdbx_strand_id
1 'polypeptide(L)'
;MLDTIRQWWQYLLGKRSEVAQMDYKDAYMAKVVMDIHRKRTGKRVVRVPLAQLDPIHRIDRESALHSANERAEALRAHRDTLLAAKLLDSEALQAIIPSVSGIKVVRNGERWLAFEGNGRLYAMREVFAADDGMRVDVEEYVFDDPCSIQRRLRRVRRLNRLE
;
A
#
# COMPACT_ATOMS: atom_id res chain seq x y z
N MET A 1 -4.05 -13.98 15.30
CA MET A 1 -4.63 -12.70 14.81
C MET A 1 -4.16 -11.52 15.65
N LEU A 2 -4.15 -11.63 16.99
CA LEU A 2 -3.57 -10.62 17.89
C LEU A 2 -2.05 -10.47 17.74
N ASP A 3 -1.31 -11.53 17.43
CA ASP A 3 0.15 -11.48 17.32
C ASP A 3 0.65 -10.74 16.07
N THR A 4 -0.05 -10.87 14.94
CA THR A 4 0.24 -10.10 13.71
C THR A 4 -0.06 -8.61 13.90
N ILE A 5 -1.13 -8.31 14.64
CA ILE A 5 -1.49 -6.94 15.02
C ILE A 5 -0.44 -6.39 16.00
N ARG A 6 0.05 -7.19 16.95
CA ARG A 6 1.13 -6.81 17.89
C ARG A 6 2.47 -6.60 17.18
N GLN A 7 2.88 -7.45 16.24
CA GLN A 7 4.08 -7.23 15.43
C GLN A 7 3.96 -5.98 14.55
N TRP A 8 2.78 -5.73 13.99
CA TRP A 8 2.51 -4.51 13.22
C TRP A 8 2.52 -3.26 14.11
N TRP A 9 1.92 -3.34 15.29
CA TRP A 9 2.02 -2.31 16.33
C TRP A 9 3.45 -2.16 16.82
N GLN A 10 4.26 -3.20 16.95
CA GLN A 10 5.68 -3.11 17.32
C GLN A 10 6.54 -2.57 16.18
N TYR A 11 6.15 -2.74 14.92
CA TYR A 11 6.80 -2.09 13.78
C TYR A 11 6.44 -0.59 13.71
N LEU A 12 5.18 -0.23 13.98
CA LEU A 12 4.72 1.16 14.09
C LEU A 12 5.20 1.86 15.37
N LEU A 13 5.21 1.16 16.51
CA LEU A 13 5.59 1.65 17.83
C LEU A 13 7.07 1.43 18.15
N GLY A 14 7.80 0.55 17.44
CA GLY A 14 9.25 0.40 17.57
C GLY A 14 10.00 1.68 17.20
N LYS A 15 9.30 2.60 16.53
CA LYS A 15 9.61 4.00 16.41
C LYS A 15 9.08 4.80 17.62
N ARG A 16 9.45 4.42 18.85
CA ARG A 16 8.94 5.04 20.10
C ARG A 16 9.24 6.54 20.22
N SER A 17 10.22 7.06 19.50
CA SER A 17 10.47 8.50 19.38
C SER A 17 9.43 9.24 18.51
N GLU A 18 8.64 8.53 17.69
CA GLU A 18 7.61 9.12 16.82
C GLU A 18 6.20 9.13 17.44
N VAL A 19 5.91 8.30 18.45
CA VAL A 19 4.60 8.31 19.13
C VAL A 19 4.37 9.63 19.88
N ALA A 20 5.45 10.28 20.30
CA ALA A 20 5.41 11.63 20.89
C ALA A 20 5.02 12.73 19.89
N GLN A 21 5.02 12.44 18.58
CA GLN A 21 4.69 13.37 17.50
C GLN A 21 3.45 12.93 16.69
N MET A 22 2.65 11.98 17.18
CA MET A 22 1.44 11.54 16.48
C MET A 22 0.42 12.68 16.38
N ASP A 23 0.35 13.29 15.20
CA ASP A 23 -0.68 14.25 14.83
C ASP A 23 -2.02 13.51 14.65
N TYR A 24 -3.13 14.23 14.79
CA TYR A 24 -4.49 13.72 14.63
C TYR A 24 -4.68 12.89 13.36
N LYS A 25 -4.03 13.28 12.25
CA LYS A 25 -4.06 12.54 10.98
C LYS A 25 -3.52 11.12 11.10
N ASP A 26 -2.45 10.92 11.88
CA ASP A 26 -1.76 9.64 12.03
C ASP A 26 -2.58 8.70 12.90
N ALA A 27 -3.14 9.23 14.00
CA ALA A 27 -4.08 8.51 14.86
C ALA A 27 -5.34 8.09 14.09
N TYR A 28 -5.91 9.00 13.29
CA TYR A 28 -7.07 8.70 12.47
C TYR A 28 -6.76 7.63 11.42
N MET A 29 -5.62 7.73 10.73
CA MET A 29 -5.18 6.73 9.76
C MET A 29 -5.02 5.34 10.41
N ALA A 30 -4.31 5.26 11.54
CA ALA A 30 -4.12 4.01 12.27
C ALA A 30 -5.46 3.37 12.65
N LYS A 31 -6.39 4.17 13.17
CA LYS A 31 -7.76 3.73 13.48
C LYS A 31 -8.50 3.22 12.24
N VAL A 32 -8.37 3.89 11.09
CA VAL A 32 -9.01 3.46 9.84
C VAL A 32 -8.43 2.13 9.35
N VAL A 33 -7.10 1.95 9.41
CA VAL A 33 -6.44 0.68 9.05
C VAL A 33 -6.89 -0.45 9.99
N MET A 34 -6.98 -0.20 11.29
CA MET A 34 -7.53 -1.18 12.24
C MET A 34 -8.99 -1.54 11.92
N ASP A 35 -9.82 -0.55 11.59
CA ASP A 35 -11.20 -0.77 11.18
C ASP A 35 -11.29 -1.62 9.91
N ILE A 36 -10.42 -1.38 8.94
CA ILE A 36 -10.29 -2.19 7.71
C ILE A 36 -9.99 -3.65 8.07
N HIS A 37 -9.01 -3.89 8.94
CA HIS A 37 -8.71 -5.26 9.34
C HIS A 37 -9.85 -5.93 10.11
N ARG A 38 -10.49 -5.20 11.03
CA ARG A 38 -11.55 -5.73 11.88
C ARG A 38 -12.85 -6.02 11.11
N LYS A 39 -13.18 -5.18 10.13
CA LYS A 39 -14.48 -5.22 9.44
C LYS A 39 -14.46 -5.97 8.11
N ARG A 40 -13.29 -6.38 7.61
CA ARG A 40 -13.23 -7.18 6.39
C ARG A 40 -13.99 -8.48 6.57
N THR A 41 -14.75 -8.87 5.56
CA THR A 41 -15.47 -10.15 5.51
C THR A 41 -14.72 -11.18 4.69
N GLY A 42 -13.81 -10.73 3.84
CA GLY A 42 -12.95 -11.58 3.04
C GLY A 42 -11.77 -10.84 2.46
N LYS A 43 -10.92 -11.60 1.78
CA LYS A 43 -9.81 -11.09 0.99
C LYS A 43 -9.60 -11.96 -0.24
N ARG A 44 -9.10 -11.36 -1.31
CA ARG A 44 -8.74 -12.06 -2.55
C ARG A 44 -7.52 -11.41 -3.19
N VAL A 45 -6.72 -12.21 -3.90
CA VAL A 45 -5.68 -11.67 -4.77
C VAL A 45 -6.34 -11.29 -6.09
N VAL A 46 -6.12 -10.05 -6.53
CA VAL A 46 -6.64 -9.54 -7.81
C VAL A 46 -5.52 -8.85 -8.56
N ARG A 47 -5.60 -8.92 -9.89
CA ARG A 47 -4.63 -8.29 -10.79
C ARG A 47 -5.19 -6.98 -11.32
N VAL A 48 -4.55 -5.88 -10.98
CA VAL A 48 -5.05 -4.52 -11.28
C VAL A 48 -4.00 -3.72 -12.05
N PRO A 49 -4.40 -2.76 -12.91
CA PRO A 49 -3.46 -1.84 -13.53
C PRO A 49 -2.73 -1.00 -12.47
N LEU A 50 -1.41 -0.87 -12.59
CA LEU A 50 -0.60 -0.05 -11.68
C LEU A 50 -1.09 1.41 -11.65
N ALA A 51 -1.52 1.93 -12.80
CA ALA A 51 -2.06 3.28 -12.95
C ALA A 51 -3.39 3.52 -12.18
N GLN A 52 -4.08 2.45 -11.77
CA GLN A 52 -5.35 2.52 -11.02
C GLN A 52 -5.17 2.25 -9.51
N LEU A 53 -3.95 1.96 -9.05
CA LEU A 53 -3.60 1.83 -7.64
C LEU A 53 -3.20 3.18 -7.06
N ASP A 54 -3.88 3.71 -6.06
CA ASP A 54 -3.50 4.97 -5.39
C ASP A 54 -3.18 4.77 -3.91
N PRO A 55 -2.16 5.45 -3.38
CA PRO A 55 -1.81 5.36 -1.97
C PRO A 55 -2.82 6.13 -1.10
N ILE A 56 -3.10 5.70 0.13
CA ILE A 56 -3.96 6.48 1.03
C ILE A 56 -3.22 7.63 1.74
N HIS A 57 -1.89 7.58 1.75
CA HIS A 57 -1.00 8.57 2.38
C HIS A 57 0.33 8.66 1.61
N ARG A 58 1.06 9.76 1.78
CA ARG A 58 2.40 9.91 1.19
C ARG A 58 3.45 9.16 1.99
N ILE A 59 4.51 8.70 1.35
CA ILE A 59 5.76 8.39 2.06
C ILE A 59 6.57 9.69 2.16
N ASP A 60 6.83 10.14 3.37
CA ASP A 60 7.53 11.41 3.66
C ASP A 60 8.75 11.21 4.57
N ARG A 61 8.76 10.12 5.35
CA ARG A 61 9.87 9.77 6.23
C ARG A 61 11.07 9.32 5.42
N GLU A 62 12.25 9.83 5.77
CA GLU A 62 13.52 9.52 5.11
C GLU A 62 13.78 8.01 5.01
N SER A 63 13.58 7.26 6.09
CA SER A 63 13.70 5.79 6.07
C SER A 63 12.76 5.11 5.07
N ALA A 64 11.52 5.61 4.94
CA ALA A 64 10.56 5.05 3.99
C ALA A 64 10.91 5.41 2.55
N LEU A 65 11.45 6.61 2.32
CA LEU A 65 11.97 7.04 1.02
C LEU A 65 13.20 6.22 0.62
N HIS A 66 14.14 6.01 1.54
CA HIS A 66 15.32 5.19 1.30
C HIS A 66 14.95 3.76 0.87
N SER A 67 14.09 3.09 1.64
CA SER A 67 13.63 1.75 1.26
C SER A 67 12.73 1.72 0.02
N ALA A 68 12.11 2.83 -0.39
CA ALA A 68 11.42 2.91 -1.67
C ALA A 68 12.41 3.04 -2.82
N ASN A 69 13.49 3.80 -2.64
CA ASN A 69 14.56 3.94 -3.63
C ASN A 69 15.32 2.62 -3.85
N GLU A 70 15.68 1.90 -2.79
CA GLU A 70 16.32 0.57 -2.91
C GLU A 70 15.45 -0.40 -3.72
N ARG A 71 14.14 -0.36 -3.50
CA ARG A 71 13.17 -1.15 -4.28
C ARG A 71 13.07 -0.69 -5.73
N ALA A 72 13.14 0.62 -5.97
CA ALA A 72 13.15 1.16 -7.31
C ALA A 72 14.40 0.70 -8.07
N GLU A 73 15.59 0.72 -7.46
CA GLU A 73 16.81 0.19 -8.08
C GLU A 73 16.69 -1.30 -8.40
N ALA A 74 16.16 -2.11 -7.49
CA ALA A 74 15.90 -3.52 -7.74
C ALA A 74 14.96 -3.73 -8.93
N LEU A 75 13.86 -2.95 -9.02
CA LEU A 75 12.95 -3.00 -10.16
C LEU A 75 13.63 -2.54 -11.46
N ARG A 76 14.49 -1.52 -11.44
CA ARG A 76 15.23 -1.05 -12.62
C ARG A 76 16.14 -2.13 -13.19
N ALA A 77 16.79 -2.92 -12.33
CA ALA A 77 17.62 -4.05 -12.75
C ALA A 77 16.84 -5.14 -13.50
N HIS A 78 15.52 -5.21 -13.33
CA HIS A 78 14.64 -6.17 -14.00
C HIS A 78 13.65 -5.50 -14.98
N ARG A 79 13.83 -4.21 -15.30
CA ARG A 79 12.82 -3.39 -15.97
C ARG A 79 12.36 -3.96 -17.30
N ASP A 80 13.29 -4.34 -18.16
CA ASP A 80 12.97 -4.79 -19.52
C ASP A 80 12.17 -6.11 -19.51
N THR A 81 12.57 -7.06 -18.66
CA THR A 81 11.83 -8.31 -18.45
C THR A 81 10.41 -8.06 -17.93
N LEU A 82 10.27 -7.12 -16.98
CA LEU A 82 8.97 -6.77 -16.41
C LEU A 82 8.07 -6.06 -17.43
N LEU A 83 8.64 -5.19 -18.29
CA LEU A 83 7.91 -4.53 -19.37
C LEU A 83 7.47 -5.50 -20.48
N ALA A 84 8.28 -6.51 -20.77
CA ALA A 84 7.89 -7.57 -21.71
C ALA A 84 6.70 -8.37 -21.18
N ALA A 85 6.69 -8.70 -19.89
CA ALA A 85 5.60 -9.44 -19.25
C ALA A 85 4.37 -8.56 -18.91
N LYS A 86 4.57 -7.26 -18.74
CA LYS A 86 3.59 -6.28 -18.23
C LYS A 86 2.94 -6.67 -16.91
N LEU A 87 3.67 -7.41 -16.09
CA LEU A 87 3.12 -8.03 -14.88
C LEU A 87 4.17 -8.08 -13.75
N LEU A 88 3.73 -7.64 -12.58
CA LEU A 88 4.34 -7.93 -11.29
C LEU A 88 3.36 -8.76 -10.46
N ASP A 89 3.47 -10.09 -10.56
CA ASP A 89 2.69 -10.99 -9.73
C ASP A 89 3.24 -11.10 -8.30
N SER A 90 2.56 -11.86 -7.46
CA SER A 90 2.93 -12.01 -6.05
C SER A 90 4.34 -12.59 -5.85
N GLU A 91 4.79 -13.47 -6.74
CA GLU A 91 6.10 -14.11 -6.67
C GLU A 91 7.21 -13.12 -7.07
N ALA A 92 7.04 -12.45 -8.22
CA ALA A 92 7.94 -11.40 -8.68
C ALA A 92 8.07 -10.25 -7.66
N LEU A 93 6.96 -9.83 -7.04
CA LEU A 93 6.96 -8.83 -5.99
C LEU A 93 7.81 -9.27 -4.79
N GLN A 94 7.69 -10.53 -4.37
CA GLN A 94 8.44 -11.03 -3.21
C GLN A 94 9.92 -11.25 -3.53
N ALA A 95 10.25 -11.68 -4.75
CA ALA A 95 11.61 -11.92 -5.18
C ALA A 95 12.39 -10.60 -5.39
N ILE A 96 11.77 -9.59 -6.01
CA ILE A 96 12.46 -8.36 -6.43
C ILE A 96 12.37 -7.27 -5.36
N ILE A 97 11.20 -7.09 -4.74
CA ILE A 97 10.96 -6.03 -3.77
C ILE A 97 10.31 -6.56 -2.48
N PRO A 98 11.00 -7.43 -1.72
CA PRO A 98 10.44 -8.15 -0.59
C PRO A 98 9.79 -7.23 0.45
N SER A 99 8.70 -7.73 1.04
CA SER A 99 7.99 -7.06 2.12
C SER A 99 7.32 -8.07 3.04
N VAL A 100 7.20 -7.72 4.33
CA VAL A 100 6.53 -8.55 5.33
C VAL A 100 5.03 -8.72 5.08
N SER A 101 4.41 -7.84 4.29
CA SER A 101 3.00 -7.91 3.91
C SER A 101 2.79 -7.62 2.43
N GLY A 102 1.65 -8.08 1.87
CA GLY A 102 1.18 -7.79 0.51
C GLY A 102 0.83 -6.30 0.29
N ILE A 103 0.58 -5.89 -0.96
CA ILE A 103 -0.03 -4.60 -1.24
C ILE A 103 -1.52 -4.79 -0.99
N LYS A 104 -2.04 -4.20 0.08
CA LYS A 104 -3.43 -4.42 0.47
C LYS A 104 -4.27 -3.21 0.11
N VAL A 105 -5.41 -3.49 -0.51
CA VAL A 105 -6.22 -2.46 -1.15
C VAL A 105 -7.69 -2.59 -0.78
N VAL A 106 -8.41 -1.49 -0.93
CA VAL A 106 -9.87 -1.45 -0.98
C VAL A 106 -10.29 -0.87 -2.33
N ARG A 107 -11.20 -1.54 -3.05
CA ARG A 107 -11.76 -1.01 -4.30
C ARG A 107 -12.56 0.27 -4.03
N ASN A 108 -12.42 1.27 -4.89
CA ASN A 108 -13.08 2.57 -4.84
C ASN A 108 -13.47 3.00 -6.27
N GLY A 109 -14.64 2.54 -6.73
CA GLY A 109 -15.05 2.64 -8.13
C GLY A 109 -14.14 1.82 -9.04
N GLU A 110 -13.57 2.47 -10.06
CA GLU A 110 -12.61 1.88 -11.01
C GLU A 110 -11.16 1.94 -10.54
N ARG A 111 -10.92 2.37 -9.30
CA ARG A 111 -9.58 2.51 -8.71
C ARG A 111 -9.48 1.69 -7.43
N TRP A 112 -8.26 1.51 -6.94
CA TRP A 112 -7.99 0.78 -5.70
C TRP A 112 -7.13 1.64 -4.78
N LEU A 113 -7.52 1.74 -3.53
CA LEU A 113 -6.82 2.52 -2.51
C LEU A 113 -5.93 1.60 -1.68
N ALA A 114 -4.61 1.73 -1.84
CA ALA A 114 -3.60 1.01 -1.09
C ALA A 114 -3.45 1.57 0.33
N PHE A 115 -3.87 0.78 1.31
CA PHE A 115 -3.73 1.12 2.73
C PHE A 115 -2.53 0.44 3.39
N GLU A 116 -1.94 -0.56 2.72
CA GLU A 116 -0.62 -1.13 3.04
C GLU A 116 0.19 -1.34 1.76
N GLY A 117 1.52 -1.35 1.89
CA GLY A 117 2.44 -1.56 0.76
C GLY A 117 2.77 -0.30 -0.03
N ASN A 118 2.51 0.89 0.51
CA ASN A 118 2.76 2.18 -0.17
C ASN A 118 4.22 2.32 -0.65
N GLY A 119 5.22 1.90 0.14
CA GLY A 119 6.63 1.95 -0.31
C GLY A 119 6.89 1.18 -1.61
N ARG A 120 6.25 0.01 -1.80
CA ARG A 120 6.33 -0.73 -3.07
C ARG A 120 5.58 -0.01 -4.19
N LEU A 121 4.41 0.56 -3.90
CA LEU A 121 3.66 1.34 -4.89
C LEU A 121 4.45 2.55 -5.40
N TYR A 122 5.13 3.27 -4.50
CA TYR A 122 6.01 4.37 -4.87
C TYR A 122 7.18 3.90 -5.72
N ALA A 123 7.87 2.83 -5.32
CA ALA A 123 8.97 2.26 -6.09
C ALA A 123 8.55 1.83 -7.50
N MET A 124 7.38 1.18 -7.65
CA MET A 124 6.86 0.78 -8.96
C MET A 124 6.53 2.00 -9.83
N ARG A 125 5.92 3.04 -9.26
CA ARG A 125 5.58 4.29 -9.99
C ARG A 125 6.79 5.12 -10.40
N GLU A 126 7.91 4.96 -9.71
CA GLU A 126 9.18 5.58 -10.07
C GLU A 126 9.81 4.91 -11.31
N VAL A 127 9.56 3.62 -11.52
CA VAL A 127 10.22 2.82 -12.58
C VAL A 127 9.35 2.64 -13.82
N PHE A 128 8.04 2.57 -13.63
CA PHE A 128 7.06 2.31 -14.69
C PHE A 128 6.12 3.50 -14.87
N ALA A 129 5.98 3.94 -16.12
CA ALA A 129 5.04 4.97 -16.52
C ALA A 129 3.61 4.42 -16.61
N ALA A 130 2.62 5.31 -16.62
CA ALA A 130 1.21 4.91 -16.63
C ALA A 130 0.81 4.18 -17.95
N ASP A 131 1.48 4.53 -19.05
CA ASP A 131 1.29 3.99 -20.40
C ASP A 131 2.06 2.69 -20.67
N ASP A 132 3.00 2.30 -19.79
CA ASP A 132 3.69 1.00 -19.86
C ASP A 132 2.71 -0.19 -19.78
N GLY A 133 1.50 0.03 -19.23
CA GLY A 133 0.44 -0.98 -19.17
C GLY A 133 0.68 -2.04 -18.09
N MET A 134 1.51 -1.74 -17.10
CA MET A 134 1.86 -2.65 -16.02
C MET A 134 0.63 -3.06 -15.20
N ARG A 135 0.54 -4.36 -14.91
CA ARG A 135 -0.43 -4.93 -13.97
C ARG A 135 0.29 -5.49 -12.75
N VAL A 136 -0.38 -5.43 -11.60
CA VAL A 136 0.18 -5.85 -10.31
C VAL A 136 -0.84 -6.69 -9.55
N ASP A 137 -0.39 -7.78 -8.94
CA ASP A 137 -1.21 -8.55 -8.01
C ASP A 137 -1.29 -7.86 -6.64
N VAL A 138 -2.50 -7.68 -6.13
CA VAL A 138 -2.79 -7.02 -4.85
C VAL A 138 -3.81 -7.80 -4.03
N GLU A 139 -3.75 -7.68 -2.70
CA GLU A 139 -4.70 -8.28 -1.78
C GLU A 139 -5.88 -7.32 -1.57
N GLU A 140 -6.99 -7.53 -2.28
CA GLU A 140 -8.22 -6.75 -2.13
C GLU A 140 -9.02 -7.23 -0.91
N TYR A 141 -9.35 -6.31 -0.02
CA TYR A 141 -10.22 -6.55 1.13
C TYR A 141 -11.66 -6.26 0.77
N VAL A 142 -12.55 -7.18 1.15
CA VAL A 142 -14.00 -7.11 0.89
C VAL A 142 -14.74 -6.86 2.20
N PHE A 143 -15.87 -6.14 2.12
CA PHE A 143 -16.66 -5.68 3.26
C PHE A 143 -18.15 -5.76 2.95
N ASP A 144 -18.99 -5.93 3.97
CA ASP A 144 -20.46 -5.80 3.84
C ASP A 144 -20.88 -4.35 3.57
N ASP A 145 -20.19 -3.38 4.19
CA ASP A 145 -20.39 -1.93 4.01
C ASP A 145 -19.11 -1.29 3.42
N PRO A 146 -18.85 -1.44 2.11
CA PRO A 146 -17.68 -0.87 1.46
C PRO A 146 -17.73 0.67 1.44
N CYS A 147 -18.93 1.27 1.36
CA CYS A 147 -19.09 2.72 1.27
C CYS A 147 -18.54 3.44 2.51
N SER A 148 -18.77 2.90 3.71
CA SER A 148 -18.24 3.47 4.95
C SER A 148 -16.71 3.41 5.03
N ILE A 149 -16.10 2.31 4.56
CA ILE A 149 -14.64 2.18 4.49
C ILE A 149 -14.05 3.14 3.45
N GLN A 150 -14.62 3.19 2.25
CA GLN A 150 -14.21 4.10 1.18
C GLN A 150 -14.29 5.57 1.63
N ARG A 151 -15.36 5.98 2.33
CA ARG A 151 -15.49 7.34 2.88
C ARG A 151 -14.38 7.65 3.89
N ARG A 152 -14.02 6.68 4.74
CA ARG A 152 -12.95 6.84 5.73
C ARG A 152 -11.58 6.97 5.05
N LEU A 153 -11.31 6.15 4.03
CA LEU A 153 -10.08 6.21 3.24
C LEU A 153 -9.94 7.52 2.47
N ARG A 154 -11.01 8.01 1.83
CA ARG A 154 -11.03 9.35 1.22
C ARG A 154 -10.75 10.46 2.23
N ARG A 155 -11.29 10.34 3.46
CA ARG A 155 -10.94 11.28 4.54
C ARG A 155 -9.46 11.21 4.91
N VAL A 156 -8.84 10.03 4.99
CA VAL A 156 -7.39 9.90 5.19
C VAL A 156 -6.63 10.60 4.06
N ARG A 157 -7.03 10.40 2.80
CA ARG A 157 -6.41 11.02 1.62
C ARG A 157 -6.48 12.54 1.64
N ARG A 158 -7.64 13.13 1.98
CA ARG A 158 -7.79 14.59 2.16
C ARG A 158 -6.89 15.13 3.27
N LEU A 159 -6.82 14.44 4.42
CA LEU A 159 -5.90 14.83 5.51
C LEU A 159 -4.43 14.76 5.08
N ASN A 160 -4.10 13.94 4.08
CA ASN A 160 -2.77 13.80 3.48
C ASN A 160 -2.58 14.63 2.20
N ARG A 161 -3.52 15.52 1.86
CA ARG A 161 -3.48 16.39 0.66
C ARG A 161 -3.29 15.62 -0.65
N LEU A 162 -3.96 14.48 -0.76
CA LEU A 162 -3.99 13.62 -1.96
C LEU A 162 -5.27 13.78 -2.78
N GLU A 163 -6.24 14.56 -2.26
CA GLU A 163 -7.54 14.92 -2.83
C GLU A 163 -7.92 16.33 -2.36
#